data_AF-A0A328SGT8-F1
#
_entry.id   AF-A0A328SGT8-F1
#
_cell.length_a   1.000
_cell.length_b   1.000
_cell.length_c   1.000
_cell.angle_alpha   90.00
_cell.angle_beta   90.00
_cell.angle_gamma   90.00
#
_symmetry.space_group_name_H-M   'P 1'
#
loop_
_entity.id
_entity.type
_entity.pdbx_description
1 polymer ?
#
loop_
_entity_poly.entity_id
_entity_poly.type
_entity_poly.pdbx_seq_one_letter_code
_entity_poly.pdbx_strand_id
1 'polypeptide(L)'
;MAAAHTRNVWLVAVFAYPLLVGAFADFKCTTRMKIAVDSPAKTAALAFFTVLVLGAGIVAYSPELNGDQPDDALKSPKTAIEYLKEHEPDKQLRILTNFDMGGYVEWNGYKVTMDPRPELWNSAITGFDKDYYYEFVQLSKEEVSPADYMEDKDDRIDYAIVDSDTKLYKYLSASQDYVNILSGNGYSLFGHAR
;
A
#
# COMPACT_ATOMS: atom_id res chain seq x y z
N MET A 1 -17.54 -11.24 -5.44
CA MET A 1 -17.20 -10.35 -6.57
C MET A 1 -15.68 -10.12 -6.62
N ALA A 2 -14.88 -11.15 -6.93
CA ALA A 2 -13.41 -11.03 -6.93
C ALA A 2 -12.83 -10.46 -8.24
N ALA A 3 -13.54 -10.64 -9.36
CA ALA A 3 -13.12 -10.17 -10.68
C ALA A 3 -13.41 -8.67 -10.95
N ALA A 4 -14.20 -8.02 -10.08
CA ALA A 4 -14.57 -6.61 -10.23
C ALA A 4 -13.55 -5.64 -9.60
N HIS A 5 -12.54 -6.14 -8.90
CA HIS A 5 -11.51 -5.31 -8.29
C HIS A 5 -10.51 -4.87 -9.36
N THR A 6 -10.16 -3.58 -9.38
CA THR A 6 -9.23 -2.97 -10.35
C THR A 6 -7.89 -3.68 -10.49
N ARG A 7 -7.36 -4.26 -9.40
CA ARG A 7 -6.12 -5.05 -9.42
C ARG A 7 -6.22 -6.38 -10.16
N ASN A 8 -7.43 -6.83 -10.50
CA ASN A 8 -7.69 -8.11 -11.16
C ASN A 8 -8.13 -7.93 -12.62
N VAL A 9 -8.22 -6.69 -13.12
CA VAL A 9 -8.60 -6.41 -14.52
C VAL A 9 -7.58 -7.00 -15.51
N TRP A 10 -6.29 -7.06 -15.15
CA TRP A 10 -5.27 -7.73 -15.97
C TRP A 10 -5.50 -9.24 -16.11
N LEU A 11 -6.19 -9.89 -15.16
CA LEU A 11 -6.54 -11.31 -15.29
C LEU A 11 -7.51 -11.54 -16.44
N VAL A 12 -8.35 -10.55 -16.79
CA VAL A 12 -9.21 -10.63 -17.98
C VAL A 12 -8.36 -10.80 -19.24
N ALA A 13 -7.23 -10.11 -19.34
CA ALA A 13 -6.30 -10.27 -20.46
C ALA A 13 -5.66 -11.67 -20.49
N VAL A 14 -5.32 -12.23 -19.32
CA VAL A 14 -4.78 -13.60 -19.20
C VAL A 14 -5.80 -14.66 -19.60
N PHE A 15 -7.06 -14.51 -19.18
CA PHE A 15 -8.13 -15.45 -19.54
C PHE A 15 -8.65 -15.26 -20.98
N ALA A 16 -8.45 -14.07 -21.57
CA ALA A 16 -8.75 -13.82 -22.98
C ALA A 16 -7.64 -14.31 -23.94
N TYR A 17 -6.41 -14.51 -23.45
CA TYR A 17 -5.27 -14.95 -24.25
C TYR A 17 -5.44 -16.33 -24.93
N PRO A 18 -5.99 -17.37 -24.28
CA PRO A 18 -6.27 -18.66 -24.94
C PRO A 18 -7.29 -18.54 -26.08
N LEU A 19 -8.27 -17.64 -25.97
CA LEU A 19 -9.25 -17.37 -27.02
C LEU A 19 -8.61 -16.69 -28.24
N LEU A 20 -7.63 -15.80 -28.00
CA LEU A 20 -6.80 -15.21 -29.05
C LEU A 20 -5.95 -16.27 -29.76
N VAL A 21 -5.22 -17.09 -29.00
CA VAL A 21 -4.37 -18.14 -29.60
C VAL A 21 -5.20 -19.14 -30.39
N GLY A 22 -6.39 -19.51 -29.92
CA GLY A 22 -7.33 -20.37 -30.65
C GLY A 22 -7.87 -19.75 -31.93
N ALA A 23 -8.16 -18.44 -31.94
CA ALA A 23 -8.65 -17.73 -33.12
C ALA A 23 -7.57 -17.52 -34.20
N PHE A 24 -6.29 -17.50 -33.80
CA PHE A 24 -5.14 -17.34 -34.70
C PHE A 24 -4.31 -18.62 -34.90
N ALA A 25 -4.73 -19.78 -34.36
CA ALA A 25 -3.99 -21.04 -34.45
C ALA A 25 -3.83 -21.55 -35.90
N ASP A 26 -4.67 -21.11 -36.84
CA ASP A 26 -4.55 -21.44 -38.26
C ASP A 26 -3.54 -20.56 -39.04
N PHE A 27 -2.85 -19.64 -38.37
CA PHE A 27 -1.85 -18.78 -39.00
C PHE A 27 -0.50 -19.51 -39.16
N LYS A 28 -0.44 -20.47 -40.11
CA LYS A 28 0.84 -20.96 -40.60
C LYS A 28 1.61 -19.81 -41.25
N CYS A 29 2.76 -19.49 -40.67
CA CYS A 29 3.71 -18.50 -41.12
C CYS A 29 4.17 -18.76 -42.56
N THR A 30 3.56 -18.07 -43.53
CA THR A 30 4.18 -17.73 -44.82
C THR A 30 3.59 -16.43 -45.37
N THR A 31 4.40 -15.37 -45.27
CA THR A 31 4.63 -14.31 -46.27
C THR A 31 3.41 -13.68 -46.96
N ARG A 32 3.20 -12.38 -46.65
CA ARG A 32 2.22 -11.39 -47.18
C ARG A 32 0.97 -11.22 -46.32
N MET A 33 1.05 -10.28 -45.37
CA MET A 33 -0.14 -9.60 -44.84
C MET A 33 -0.80 -8.79 -45.96
N LYS A 34 -1.69 -9.43 -46.72
CA LYS A 34 -2.92 -8.79 -47.16
C LYS A 34 -3.98 -9.27 -46.19
N ILE A 35 -4.49 -8.37 -45.36
CA ILE A 35 -5.67 -8.64 -44.54
C ILE A 35 -6.84 -8.76 -45.51
N ALA A 36 -7.04 -9.95 -46.07
CA ALA A 36 -8.19 -10.27 -46.87
C ALA A 36 -9.37 -10.50 -45.92
N VAL A 37 -10.15 -9.44 -45.71
CA VAL A 37 -11.40 -9.45 -44.95
C VAL A 37 -12.48 -10.10 -45.82
N ASP A 38 -12.36 -11.40 -46.08
CA ASP A 38 -13.23 -12.09 -47.04
C ASP A 38 -14.44 -12.78 -46.38
N SER A 39 -14.62 -12.63 -45.06
CA SER A 39 -15.71 -13.30 -44.32
C SER A 39 -16.34 -12.38 -43.27
N PRO A 40 -17.68 -12.27 -43.22
CA PRO A 40 -18.40 -11.44 -42.25
C PRO A 40 -18.13 -11.86 -40.79
N ALA A 41 -17.79 -13.13 -40.56
CA ALA A 41 -17.43 -13.64 -39.23
C ALA A 41 -16.09 -13.08 -38.73
N LYS A 42 -15.12 -12.87 -39.65
CA LYS A 42 -13.80 -12.31 -39.30
C LYS A 42 -13.90 -10.82 -38.98
N THR A 43 -14.75 -10.09 -39.71
CA THR A 43 -15.05 -8.68 -39.43
C THR A 43 -15.77 -8.51 -38.09
N ALA A 44 -16.73 -9.38 -37.78
CA ALA A 44 -17.43 -9.38 -36.50
C ALA A 44 -16.47 -9.67 -35.32
N ALA A 45 -15.57 -10.65 -35.47
CA ALA A 45 -14.58 -11.00 -34.45
C ALA A 45 -13.59 -9.86 -34.19
N LEU A 46 -13.08 -9.20 -35.25
CA LEU A 46 -12.17 -8.06 -35.12
C LEU A 46 -12.88 -6.87 -34.46
N ALA A 47 -14.11 -6.57 -34.84
CA ALA A 47 -14.91 -5.51 -34.23
C ALA A 47 -15.14 -5.76 -32.73
N PHE A 48 -15.51 -6.98 -32.36
CA PHE A 48 -15.72 -7.37 -30.96
C PHE A 48 -14.43 -7.24 -30.14
N PHE A 49 -13.29 -7.65 -30.70
CA PHE A 49 -11.98 -7.50 -30.06
C PHE A 49 -11.60 -6.03 -29.87
N THR A 50 -11.84 -5.18 -30.86
CA THR A 50 -11.53 -3.75 -30.80
C THR A 50 -12.37 -3.08 -29.71
N VAL A 51 -13.65 -3.45 -29.59
CA VAL A 51 -14.54 -2.99 -28.51
C VAL A 51 -14.07 -3.48 -27.14
N LEU A 52 -13.61 -4.73 -27.02
CA LEU A 52 -13.05 -5.26 -25.77
C LEU A 52 -11.78 -4.53 -25.33
N VAL A 53 -10.86 -4.26 -26.26
CA VAL A 53 -9.60 -3.55 -25.96
C VAL A 53 -9.86 -2.09 -25.60
N LEU A 54 -10.73 -1.40 -26.36
CA LEU A 54 -11.11 -0.03 -26.05
C LEU A 54 -11.90 0.06 -24.74
N GLY A 55 -12.80 -0.88 -24.48
CA GLY A 55 -13.52 -0.99 -23.22
C GLY A 55 -12.60 -1.21 -22.03
N ALA A 56 -11.62 -2.11 -22.15
CA ALA A 56 -10.61 -2.33 -21.11
C ALA A 56 -9.73 -1.10 -20.89
N GLY A 57 -9.38 -0.38 -21.95
CA GLY A 57 -8.63 0.89 -21.86
C GLY A 57 -9.42 1.99 -21.13
N ILE A 58 -10.71 2.15 -21.45
CA ILE A 58 -11.59 3.13 -20.78
C ILE A 58 -11.78 2.77 -19.30
N VAL A 59 -11.97 1.49 -18.98
CA VAL A 59 -12.08 0.98 -17.60
C VAL A 59 -10.80 1.21 -16.81
N ALA A 60 -9.62 1.01 -17.42
CA ALA A 60 -8.34 1.25 -16.76
C ALA A 60 -8.03 2.72 -16.49
N TYR A 61 -8.63 3.65 -17.26
CA TYR A 61 -8.43 5.10 -17.11
C TYR A 61 -9.58 5.81 -16.37
N SER A 62 -10.65 5.10 -16.01
CA SER A 62 -11.77 5.74 -15.31
C SER A 62 -11.39 6.07 -13.86
N PRO A 63 -11.40 7.35 -13.45
CA PRO A 63 -11.11 7.74 -12.08
C PRO A 63 -12.16 7.22 -11.08
N GLU A 64 -13.38 6.91 -11.53
CA GLU A 64 -14.44 6.30 -10.70
C GLU A 64 -14.16 4.82 -10.36
N LEU A 65 -13.23 4.17 -11.07
CA LEU A 65 -12.81 2.79 -10.82
C LEU A 65 -11.46 2.69 -10.11
N ASN A 66 -10.71 3.78 -10.00
CA ASN A 66 -9.59 3.88 -9.07
C ASN A 66 -10.17 3.78 -7.66
N GLY A 67 -10.23 2.55 -7.17
CA GLY A 67 -11.11 2.12 -6.09
C GLY A 67 -11.09 3.02 -4.88
N ASP A 68 -12.22 3.04 -4.16
CA ASP A 68 -12.45 3.79 -2.92
C ASP A 68 -11.16 3.94 -2.14
N GLN A 69 -10.63 5.16 -2.14
CA GLN A 69 -9.49 5.44 -1.29
C GLN A 69 -9.95 5.24 0.15
N PRO A 70 -9.14 4.57 0.98
CA PRO A 70 -9.53 4.33 2.36
C PRO A 70 -9.74 5.67 3.05
N ASP A 71 -10.80 5.74 3.84
CA ASP A 71 -11.09 6.89 4.69
C ASP A 71 -9.96 7.12 5.68
N ASP A 72 -9.83 8.36 6.15
CA ASP A 72 -8.89 8.67 7.22
C ASP A 72 -9.36 7.99 8.52
N ALA A 73 -8.53 7.08 9.01
CA ALA A 73 -8.81 6.27 10.18
C ALA A 73 -7.49 5.76 10.79
N LEU A 74 -7.56 5.22 12.00
CA LEU A 74 -6.41 4.64 12.70
C LEU A 74 -5.63 3.62 11.86
N LYS A 75 -6.33 2.74 11.12
CA LYS A 75 -5.69 1.70 10.27
C LYS A 75 -5.19 2.23 8.93
N SER A 76 -5.68 3.39 8.51
CA SER A 76 -5.39 4.04 7.24
C SER A 76 -5.18 5.54 7.48
N PRO A 77 -4.03 5.94 8.05
CA PRO A 77 -3.75 7.33 8.40
C PRO A 77 -3.48 8.18 7.14
N LYS A 78 -4.53 8.41 6.37
CA LYS A 78 -4.50 9.06 5.06
C LYS A 78 -3.98 10.49 5.18
N THR A 79 -4.49 11.25 6.14
CA THR A 79 -4.10 12.67 6.34
C THR A 79 -2.61 12.80 6.66
N ALA A 80 -2.05 11.94 7.52
CA ALA A 80 -0.61 11.91 7.77
C ALA A 80 0.20 11.55 6.53
N ILE A 81 -0.25 10.57 5.75
CA ILE A 81 0.44 10.17 4.52
C ILE A 81 0.41 11.28 3.46
N GLU A 82 -0.69 12.01 3.33
CA GLU A 82 -0.78 13.16 2.44
C GLU A 82 0.19 14.27 2.87
N TYR A 83 0.25 14.59 4.16
CA TYR A 83 1.22 15.54 4.71
C TYR A 83 2.67 15.13 4.38
N LEU A 84 3.02 13.86 4.64
CA LEU A 84 4.36 13.34 4.39
C LEU A 84 4.72 13.35 2.89
N LYS A 85 3.75 13.08 2.00
CA LYS A 85 4.00 13.14 0.55
C LYS A 85 4.30 14.55 0.07
N GLU A 86 3.67 15.55 0.69
CA GLU A 86 3.85 16.96 0.33
C GLU A 86 5.17 17.51 0.89
N HIS A 87 5.53 17.15 2.13
CA HIS A 87 6.66 17.77 2.83
C HIS A 87 7.95 16.94 2.77
N GLU A 88 7.84 15.61 2.62
CA GLU A 88 8.97 14.67 2.69
C GLU A 88 8.93 13.65 1.53
N PRO A 89 8.99 14.12 0.27
CA PRO A 89 8.73 13.30 -0.92
C PRO A 89 9.80 12.22 -1.19
N ASP A 90 11.00 12.35 -0.61
CA ASP A 90 12.12 11.44 -0.86
C ASP A 90 12.00 10.09 -0.12
N LYS A 91 11.04 9.98 0.82
CA LYS A 91 10.67 8.74 1.54
C LYS A 91 11.83 8.00 2.21
N GLN A 92 12.95 8.67 2.46
CA GLN A 92 14.06 8.11 3.24
C GLN A 92 13.82 8.19 4.75
N LEU A 93 12.61 8.58 5.15
CA LEU A 93 12.17 8.65 6.53
C LEU A 93 11.96 7.26 7.13
N ARG A 94 12.22 7.15 8.43
CA ARG A 94 11.78 6.05 9.27
C ARG A 94 10.67 6.54 10.18
N ILE A 95 9.51 5.92 10.00
CA ILE A 95 8.28 6.30 10.68
C ILE A 95 8.01 5.30 11.78
N LEU A 96 7.88 5.79 13.01
CA LEU A 96 7.32 4.99 14.08
C LEU A 96 5.83 4.81 13.84
N THR A 97 5.39 3.57 13.86
CA THR A 97 3.98 3.20 13.67
C THR A 97 3.54 2.23 14.75
N ASN A 98 2.25 2.32 15.12
CA ASN A 98 1.61 1.23 15.85
C ASN A 98 1.38 0.01 14.94
N PHE A 99 1.09 -1.14 15.56
CA PHE A 99 0.87 -2.42 14.88
C PHE A 99 -0.08 -2.31 13.68
N ASP A 100 -1.31 -1.83 13.88
CA ASP A 100 -2.36 -1.90 12.86
C ASP A 100 -2.17 -0.98 11.63
N MET A 101 -1.38 0.09 11.76
CA MET A 101 -1.23 1.11 10.69
C MET A 101 0.02 0.93 9.84
N GLY A 102 0.99 0.12 10.31
CA GLY A 102 2.27 -0.08 9.65
C GLY A 102 2.13 -0.48 8.18
N GLY A 103 1.19 -1.38 7.88
CA GLY A 103 1.02 -1.87 6.51
C GLY A 103 0.51 -0.84 5.53
N TYR A 104 -0.33 0.08 5.99
CA TYR A 104 -0.79 1.19 5.14
C TYR A 104 0.35 2.18 4.86
N VAL A 105 1.16 2.47 5.88
CA VAL A 105 2.29 3.40 5.77
C VAL A 105 3.39 2.82 4.87
N GLU A 106 3.71 1.53 5.03
CA GLU A 106 4.68 0.82 4.19
C GLU A 106 4.18 0.68 2.74
N TRP A 107 2.88 0.43 2.54
CA TRP A 107 2.29 0.39 1.20
C TRP A 107 2.44 1.72 0.44
N ASN A 108 2.54 2.84 1.15
CA ASN A 108 2.83 4.16 0.57
C ASN A 108 4.32 4.43 0.34
N GLY A 109 5.20 3.48 0.69
CA GLY A 109 6.63 3.50 0.38
C GLY A 109 7.53 4.07 1.48
N TYR A 110 7.01 4.23 2.71
CA TYR A 110 7.81 4.67 3.86
C TYR A 110 8.34 3.47 4.65
N LYS A 111 9.49 3.63 5.30
CA LYS A 111 10.03 2.61 6.20
C LYS A 111 9.35 2.74 7.55
N VAL A 112 8.79 1.65 8.06
CA VAL A 112 8.06 1.62 9.33
C VAL A 112 8.86 0.89 10.42
N THR A 113 8.55 1.16 11.69
CA THR A 113 9.13 0.42 12.83
C THR A 113 8.36 -0.84 13.18
N MET A 114 7.07 -0.93 12.80
CA MET A 114 6.20 -2.05 13.14
C MET A 114 5.06 -2.20 12.13
N ASP A 115 4.67 -3.43 11.82
CA ASP A 115 3.54 -3.80 10.97
C ASP A 115 2.90 -5.13 11.43
N PRO A 116 1.64 -5.43 11.08
CA PRO A 116 0.96 -6.65 11.53
C PRO A 116 1.57 -7.99 11.11
N ARG A 117 2.47 -8.00 10.12
CA ARG A 117 3.16 -9.17 9.57
C ARG A 117 4.24 -9.68 10.53
N PRO A 118 4.00 -10.75 11.32
CA PRO A 118 4.99 -11.23 12.28
C PRO A 118 6.27 -11.74 11.60
N GLU A 119 6.21 -12.16 10.33
CA GLU A 119 7.36 -12.61 9.56
C GLU A 119 8.40 -11.52 9.29
N LEU A 120 8.08 -10.25 9.53
CA LEU A 120 8.99 -9.13 9.39
C LEU A 120 9.66 -8.71 10.71
N TRP A 121 9.03 -9.00 11.85
CA TRP A 121 9.39 -8.38 13.14
C TRP A 121 9.66 -9.37 14.27
N ASN A 122 9.27 -10.63 14.10
CA ASN A 122 9.52 -11.68 15.08
C ASN A 122 10.89 -12.32 14.85
N SER A 123 11.70 -12.39 15.89
CA SER A 123 13.07 -12.91 15.84
C SER A 123 13.13 -14.39 15.43
N ALA A 124 12.17 -15.20 15.91
CA ALA A 124 12.12 -16.63 15.61
C ALA A 124 11.78 -16.93 14.13
N ILE A 125 11.15 -15.99 13.43
CA ILE A 125 10.82 -16.12 12.00
C ILE A 125 11.90 -15.48 11.13
N THR A 126 12.33 -14.28 11.48
CA THR A 126 13.30 -13.49 10.70
C THR A 126 14.74 -13.97 10.86
N GLY A 127 15.06 -14.59 12.00
CA GLY A 127 16.43 -14.89 12.40
C GLY A 127 17.23 -13.68 12.88
N PHE A 128 16.58 -12.52 13.11
CA PHE A 128 17.24 -11.35 13.68
C PHE A 128 17.43 -11.51 15.19
N ASP A 129 18.52 -10.95 15.73
CA ASP A 129 18.83 -10.97 17.16
C ASP A 129 17.79 -10.20 18.01
N LYS A 130 17.06 -9.28 17.37
CA LYS A 130 16.11 -8.38 18.03
C LYS A 130 14.67 -8.72 17.63
N ASP A 131 13.79 -8.86 18.63
CA ASP A 131 12.36 -9.13 18.44
C ASP A 131 11.53 -7.85 18.62
N TYR A 132 11.34 -7.12 17.51
CA TYR A 132 10.59 -5.87 17.51
C TYR A 132 9.10 -6.09 17.84
N TYR A 133 8.55 -7.25 17.49
CA TYR A 133 7.19 -7.61 17.87
C TYR A 133 7.05 -7.73 19.39
N TYR A 134 7.99 -8.40 20.05
CA TYR A 134 7.97 -8.56 21.50
C TYR A 134 8.14 -7.24 22.24
N GLU A 135 9.00 -6.33 21.78
CA GLU A 135 9.10 -4.97 22.34
C GLU A 135 7.78 -4.21 22.26
N PHE A 136 7.10 -4.27 21.12
CA PHE A 136 5.79 -3.64 20.95
C PHE A 136 4.73 -4.25 21.89
N VAL A 137 4.77 -5.58 22.09
CA VAL A 137 3.87 -6.26 23.03
C VAL A 137 4.14 -5.82 24.46
N GLN A 138 5.41 -5.68 24.86
CA GLN A 138 5.76 -5.16 26.19
C GLN A 138 5.25 -3.73 26.38
N LEU A 139 5.40 -2.86 25.38
CA LEU A 139 4.89 -1.48 25.43
C LEU A 139 3.35 -1.49 25.58
N SER A 140 2.67 -2.32 24.81
CA SER A 140 1.21 -2.45 24.81
C SER A 140 0.67 -3.03 26.13
N LYS A 141 1.44 -3.89 26.79
CA LYS A 141 1.12 -4.45 28.11
C LYS A 141 1.58 -3.57 29.28
N GLU A 142 2.20 -2.44 28.98
CA GLU A 142 2.76 -1.53 29.99
C GLU A 142 3.91 -2.15 30.82
N GLU A 143 4.56 -3.19 30.28
CA GLU A 143 5.73 -3.85 30.89
C GLU A 143 7.01 -3.03 30.70
N VAL A 144 7.04 -2.14 29.70
CA VAL A 144 8.11 -1.18 29.43
C VAL A 144 7.53 0.24 29.35
N SER A 145 8.29 1.24 29.80
CA SER A 145 7.85 2.63 29.71
C SER A 145 8.00 3.15 28.26
N PRO A 146 7.20 4.14 27.82
CA PRO A 146 7.39 4.77 26.53
C PRO A 146 8.79 5.40 26.37
N ALA A 147 9.38 5.92 27.45
CA ALA A 147 10.73 6.48 27.40
C ALA A 147 11.77 5.40 27.08
N ASP A 148 11.74 4.27 27.80
CA ASP A 148 12.67 3.15 27.55
C ASP A 148 12.43 2.53 26.16
N TYR A 149 11.19 2.50 25.70
CA TYR A 149 10.86 2.03 24.35
C TYR A 149 11.44 2.94 23.25
N MET A 150 11.54 4.24 23.52
CA MET A 150 12.03 5.24 22.56
C MET A 150 13.54 5.47 22.65
N GLU A 151 14.20 5.12 23.76
CA GLU A 151 15.62 5.38 24.03
C GLU A 151 16.57 4.93 22.90
N ASP A 152 16.32 3.78 22.27
CA ASP A 152 17.15 3.26 21.18
C ASP A 152 16.68 3.62 19.77
N LYS A 153 15.53 4.30 19.67
CA LYS A 153 14.82 4.62 18.44
C LYS A 153 14.79 6.11 18.11
N ASP A 154 14.89 7.00 19.10
CA ASP A 154 14.75 8.46 18.94
C ASP A 154 15.70 9.02 17.88
N ASP A 155 16.98 8.65 17.89
CA ASP A 155 17.99 9.08 16.90
C ASP A 155 17.75 8.54 15.48
N ARG A 156 16.78 7.64 15.32
CA ARG A 156 16.52 6.91 14.08
C ARG A 156 15.10 7.07 13.57
N ILE A 157 14.24 7.78 14.27
CA ILE A 157 12.85 8.03 13.90
C ILE A 157 12.71 9.50 13.51
N ASP A 158 12.26 9.75 12.29
CA ASP A 158 11.99 11.10 11.79
C ASP A 158 10.59 11.58 12.19
N TYR A 159 9.62 10.66 12.16
CA TYR A 159 8.21 10.92 12.45
C TYR A 159 7.58 9.77 13.20
N ALA A 160 6.56 10.05 14.03
CA ALA A 160 5.77 9.04 14.71
C ALA A 160 4.28 9.21 14.40
N ILE A 161 3.65 8.15 13.90
CA ILE A 161 2.19 8.05 13.76
C ILE A 161 1.70 7.11 14.85
N VAL A 162 0.97 7.65 15.82
CA VAL A 162 0.55 6.91 17.02
C VAL A 162 -0.94 7.08 17.27
N ASP A 163 -1.56 6.05 17.84
CA ASP A 163 -2.94 6.10 18.32
C ASP A 163 -3.07 7.09 19.48
N SER A 164 -4.05 7.98 19.38
CA SER A 164 -4.33 9.06 20.32
C SER A 164 -4.71 8.58 21.73
N ASP A 165 -5.07 7.31 21.93
CA ASP A 165 -5.44 6.77 23.25
C ASP A 165 -4.30 6.06 24.01
N THR A 166 -3.11 5.99 23.43
CA THR A 166 -1.98 5.20 23.98
C THR A 166 -1.10 5.96 24.97
N LYS A 167 -0.35 5.21 25.80
CA LYS A 167 0.73 5.79 26.63
C LYS A 167 1.83 6.44 25.80
N LEU A 168 2.11 5.88 24.62
CA LEU A 168 3.09 6.44 23.70
C LEU A 168 2.64 7.83 23.19
N TYR A 169 1.36 7.99 22.86
CA TYR A 169 0.82 9.32 22.53
C TYR A 169 0.97 10.32 23.68
N LYS A 170 0.64 9.91 24.92
CA LYS A 170 0.78 10.78 26.09
C LYS A 170 2.24 11.18 26.34
N TYR A 171 3.18 10.25 26.13
CA TYR A 171 4.61 10.50 26.22
C TYR A 171 5.06 11.52 25.16
N LEU A 172 4.75 11.29 23.89
CA LEU A 172 5.13 12.19 22.79
C LEU A 172 4.49 13.58 22.94
N SER A 173 3.25 13.64 23.44
CA SER A 173 2.55 14.91 23.70
C SER A 173 3.15 15.71 24.86
N ALA A 174 3.83 15.05 25.80
CA ALA A 174 4.49 15.68 26.94
C ALA A 174 5.99 15.95 26.70
N SER A 175 6.56 15.36 25.64
CA SER A 175 7.96 15.53 25.28
C SER A 175 8.23 16.96 24.77
N GLN A 176 9.43 17.47 25.03
CA GLN A 176 9.92 18.72 24.43
C GLN A 176 10.59 18.47 23.07
N ASP A 177 10.97 17.23 22.79
CA ASP A 177 11.69 16.84 21.58
C ASP A 177 10.75 16.57 20.40
N TYR A 178 9.46 16.41 20.68
CA TYR A 178 8.44 16.12 19.67
C TYR A 178 7.34 17.18 19.64
N VAL A 179 6.86 17.48 18.44
CA VAL A 179 5.73 18.38 18.19
C VAL A 179 4.64 17.61 17.46
N ASN A 180 3.40 17.75 17.93
CA ASN A 180 2.24 17.26 17.19
C ASN A 180 2.02 18.14 15.95
N ILE A 181 2.18 17.55 14.78
CA ILE A 181 2.06 18.24 13.48
C ILE A 181 0.59 18.29 13.05
N LEU A 182 -0.10 17.15 13.18
CA LEU A 182 -1.52 17.03 12.88
C LEU A 182 -2.14 15.85 13.62
N SER A 183 -3.46 15.94 13.80
CA SER A 183 -4.29 14.85 14.30
C SER A 183 -5.27 14.41 13.21
N GLY A 184 -5.31 13.11 12.97
CA GLY A 184 -6.30 12.46 12.12
C GLY A 184 -7.37 11.76 12.94
N ASN A 185 -8.14 10.89 12.30
CA ASN A 185 -9.18 10.13 12.98
C ASN A 185 -8.61 8.96 13.79
N GLY A 186 -8.40 9.19 15.09
CA GLY A 186 -7.89 8.20 16.04
C GLY A 186 -6.36 8.11 16.12
N TYR A 187 -5.63 8.96 15.43
CA TYR A 187 -4.16 8.99 15.49
C TYR A 187 -3.63 10.42 15.45
N SER A 188 -2.35 10.59 15.80
CA SER A 188 -1.62 11.84 15.61
C SER A 188 -0.26 11.59 14.99
N LEU A 189 0.19 12.54 14.18
CA LEU A 189 1.53 12.59 13.59
C LEU A 189 2.39 13.54 14.41
N PHE A 190 3.52 13.03 14.91
CA PHE A 190 4.56 13.80 15.57
C PHE A 190 5.81 13.86 14.71
N GLY A 191 6.55 14.96 14.81
CA GLY A 191 7.92 15.08 14.30
C GLY A 191 8.80 15.80 15.31
N HIS A 192 10.11 15.82 15.07
CA HIS A 192 11.06 16.46 15.98
C HIS A 192 10.86 17.99 16.06
N ALA A 193 10.96 18.54 17.26
CA ALA A 193 11.03 19.97 17.52
C ALA A 193 12.37 20.50 16.99
N ARG A 194 12.35 21.20 15.84
CA ARG A 194 13.54 21.88 15.29
C ARG A 194 13.82 23.20 15.98
#